data_AF-A0A817EM49-F1
#
_entry.id   AF-A0A817EM49-F1
#
_cell.length_a   1.000
_cell.length_b   1.000
_cell.length_c   1.000
_cell.angle_alpha   90.00
_cell.angle_beta   90.00
_cell.angle_gamma   90.00
#
_symmetry.space_group_name_H-M   'P 1'
#
loop_
_entity.id
_entity.type
_entity.pdbx_description
1 polymer ?
#
loop_
_entity_poly.entity_id
_entity_poly.type
_entity_poly.pdbx_seq_one_letter_code
_entity_poly.pdbx_strand_id
1 'polypeptide(L)'
;MSFANIAHLTNSLLSHIIIYGYGIDWPAKSIIYCKIRFFSIQLFLLTSLTCMCFATLDQFLATCFNPFWHRWNNIKVARYAVIGTILVWLLHGIPSLLYFNVTVSSSNTNLSFCLMTNRVFQQYFTYGYAFILMGILPLVIMVLFGSLAYYNVRNLAYQTVPLVRRELDKQLTKMVLVQVIFNIFVLIPFVIAALVAFNLPANDRISFIQILAVDIHNFYFASPFYIYICVSKRFRQQFIYVFCNIHFSRFKQVNKNNNRIQPQPINTSSINHISK
;
A
#
# COMPACT_ATOMS: atom_id res chain seq x y z
N MET A 1 -0.21 -4.35 6.24
CA MET A 1 0.09 -3.85 4.88
C MET A 1 -0.93 -4.43 3.92
N SER A 2 -1.67 -3.59 3.20
CA SER A 2 -2.64 -4.07 2.19
C SER A 2 -1.90 -4.59 0.97
N PHE A 3 -2.42 -5.63 0.32
CA PHE A 3 -1.93 -6.13 -0.98
C PHE A 3 -1.87 -5.00 -2.02
N ALA A 4 -2.84 -4.09 -1.99
CA ALA A 4 -2.88 -2.93 -2.88
C ALA A 4 -1.66 -2.01 -2.71
N ASN A 5 -1.12 -1.84 -1.49
CA ASN A 5 0.07 -1.01 -1.27
C ASN A 5 1.30 -1.61 -1.94
N ILE A 6 1.46 -2.94 -1.83
CA ILE A 6 2.58 -3.66 -2.43
C ILE A 6 2.46 -3.60 -3.95
N ALA A 7 1.27 -3.90 -4.50
CA ALA A 7 1.03 -3.84 -5.93
C ALA A 7 1.24 -2.44 -6.51
N HIS A 8 0.83 -1.39 -5.79
CA HIS A 8 1.09 -0.01 -6.18
C HIS A 8 2.58 0.32 -6.16
N LEU A 9 3.27 0.01 -5.05
CA LEU A 9 4.72 0.25 -4.92
C LEU A 9 5.49 -0.43 -6.04
N THR A 10 5.21 -1.71 -6.30
CA THR A 10 5.89 -2.45 -7.36
C THR A 10 5.64 -1.82 -8.73
N ASN A 11 4.40 -1.47 -9.07
CA ASN A 11 4.10 -0.90 -10.39
C ASN A 11 4.63 0.53 -10.56
N SER A 12 4.47 1.38 -9.55
CA SER A 12 4.84 2.79 -9.58
C SER A 12 6.37 2.96 -9.54
N LEU A 13 7.01 2.37 -8.52
CA LEU A 13 8.44 2.55 -8.27
C LEU A 13 9.30 1.88 -9.36
N LEU A 14 8.93 0.67 -9.81
CA LEU A 14 9.64 -0.01 -10.89
C LEU A 14 9.62 0.84 -12.16
N SER A 15 8.47 1.44 -12.49
CA SER A 15 8.35 2.32 -13.65
C SER A 15 9.26 3.55 -13.51
N HIS A 16 9.30 4.18 -12.33
CA HIS A 16 10.13 5.35 -12.08
C HIS A 16 11.63 5.03 -12.20
N ILE A 17 12.06 3.91 -11.60
CA ILE A 17 13.47 3.48 -11.66
C ILE A 17 13.89 3.20 -13.11
N ILE A 18 13.05 2.55 -13.91
CA ILE A 18 13.37 2.23 -15.30
C ILE A 18 13.44 3.51 -16.16
N ILE A 19 12.49 4.44 -15.99
CA ILE A 19 12.43 5.67 -16.78
C ILE A 19 13.56 6.63 -16.39
N TYR A 20 13.68 6.97 -15.10
CA TYR A 20 14.63 8.00 -14.64
C TYR A 20 16.02 7.45 -14.33
N GLY A 21 16.11 6.20 -13.89
CA GLY A 21 17.39 5.57 -13.56
C GLY A 21 18.14 5.01 -14.78
N TYR A 22 17.40 4.48 -15.77
CA TYR A 22 18.00 3.86 -16.96
C TYR A 22 17.69 4.58 -18.28
N GLY A 23 16.86 5.62 -18.26
CA GLY A 23 16.48 6.35 -19.48
C GLY A 23 15.59 5.56 -20.43
N ILE A 24 14.96 4.48 -19.97
CA ILE A 24 14.16 3.58 -20.82
C ILE A 24 12.68 3.86 -20.60
N ASP A 25 12.00 4.45 -21.59
CA ASP A 25 10.56 4.67 -21.53
C ASP A 25 9.78 3.47 -22.11
N TRP A 26 9.54 2.44 -21.28
CA TRP A 26 8.66 1.30 -21.65
C TRP A 26 7.22 1.72 -21.99
N PRO A 27 6.57 2.61 -21.22
CA PRO A 27 5.26 3.16 -21.58
C PRO A 27 5.22 3.76 -23.00
N ALA A 28 6.29 4.39 -23.44
CA ALA A 28 6.39 4.96 -24.79
C ALA A 28 6.57 3.92 -25.90
N LYS A 29 6.94 2.67 -25.58
CA LYS A 29 7.17 1.59 -26.56
C LYS A 29 5.96 0.69 -26.79
N SER A 30 5.08 0.55 -25.79
CA SER A 30 3.92 -0.35 -25.88
C SER A 30 2.63 0.33 -25.43
N ILE A 31 1.67 0.42 -26.35
CA ILE A 31 0.33 0.96 -26.09
C ILE A 31 -0.38 0.16 -25.00
N ILE A 32 -0.23 -1.17 -25.01
CA ILE A 32 -0.85 -2.05 -24.03
C ILE A 32 -0.26 -1.77 -22.63
N TYR A 33 1.06 -1.65 -22.52
CA TYR A 33 1.72 -1.38 -21.25
C TYR A 33 1.38 0.02 -20.71
N CYS A 34 1.38 1.03 -21.58
CA CYS A 34 0.94 2.40 -21.28
C CYS A 34 -0.43 2.40 -20.57
N LYS A 35 -1.44 1.77 -21.18
CA LYS A 35 -2.81 1.71 -20.65
C LYS A 35 -2.90 0.92 -19.34
N ILE A 36 -2.35 -0.30 -19.31
CA ILE A 36 -2.43 -1.18 -18.15
C ILE A 36 -1.72 -0.58 -16.94
N ARG A 37 -0.59 0.12 -17.15
CA ARG A 37 0.16 0.78 -16.08
C ARG A 37 -0.70 1.82 -15.35
N PHE A 38 -1.28 2.77 -16.07
CA PHE A 38 -2.10 3.83 -15.46
C PHE A 38 -3.37 3.26 -14.81
N PHE A 39 -4.03 2.31 -15.47
CA PHE A 39 -5.16 1.59 -14.88
C PHE A 39 -4.80 0.91 -13.54
N SER A 40 -3.68 0.18 -13.51
CA SER A 40 -3.25 -0.56 -12.32
C SER A 40 -2.85 0.38 -11.18
N ILE A 41 -2.11 1.45 -11.49
CA ILE A 41 -1.72 2.47 -10.51
C ILE A 41 -2.96 3.07 -9.87
N GLN A 42 -3.92 3.52 -10.69
CA GLN A 42 -5.17 4.12 -10.22
C GLN A 42 -5.98 3.16 -9.34
N LEU A 43 -6.15 1.92 -9.79
CA LEU A 43 -6.89 0.89 -9.05
C LEU A 43 -6.29 0.65 -7.65
N PHE A 44 -4.98 0.42 -7.58
CA PHE A 44 -4.33 0.08 -6.32
C PHE A 44 -4.20 1.27 -5.37
N LEU A 45 -3.96 2.48 -5.90
CA LEU A 45 -3.92 3.72 -5.13
C LEU A 45 -5.28 4.01 -4.47
N LEU A 46 -6.36 4.02 -5.26
CA LEU A 46 -7.70 4.31 -4.73
C LEU A 46 -8.15 3.22 -3.74
N THR A 47 -7.89 1.94 -4.06
CA THR A 47 -8.20 0.84 -3.14
C THR A 47 -7.46 1.01 -1.81
N SER A 48 -6.17 1.34 -1.83
CA SER A 48 -5.37 1.61 -0.64
C SER A 48 -5.95 2.75 0.20
N LEU A 49 -6.24 3.89 -0.42
CA LEU A 49 -6.80 5.06 0.26
C LEU A 49 -8.18 4.76 0.86
N THR A 50 -9.06 4.06 0.13
CA THR A 50 -10.36 3.66 0.67
C THR A 50 -10.25 2.68 1.82
N CYS A 51 -9.30 1.74 1.77
CA CYS A 51 -9.04 0.83 2.88
C CYS A 51 -8.56 1.59 4.12
N MET A 52 -7.79 2.66 3.95
CA MET A 52 -7.41 3.55 5.06
C MET A 52 -8.59 4.32 5.63
N CYS A 53 -9.47 4.84 4.77
CA CYS A 53 -10.72 5.46 5.20
C CYS A 53 -11.60 4.47 5.98
N PHE A 54 -11.76 3.24 5.49
CA PHE A 54 -12.46 2.18 6.20
C PHE A 54 -11.79 1.79 7.50
N ALA A 55 -10.45 1.79 7.57
CA ALA A 55 -9.75 1.55 8.83
C ALA A 55 -10.07 2.65 9.86
N THR A 56 -10.10 3.93 9.47
CA THR A 56 -10.48 5.02 10.39
C THR A 56 -11.95 4.93 10.82
N LEU A 57 -12.85 4.55 9.89
CA LEU A 57 -14.26 4.33 10.18
C LEU A 57 -14.46 3.15 11.13
N ASP A 58 -13.75 2.04 10.89
CA ASP A 58 -13.80 0.84 11.71
C ASP A 58 -13.32 1.13 13.14
N GLN A 59 -12.22 1.88 13.30
CA GLN A 59 -11.77 2.33 14.62
C GLN A 59 -12.81 3.23 15.32
N PHE A 60 -13.50 4.10 14.59
CA PHE A 60 -14.60 4.88 15.15
C PHE A 60 -15.77 3.99 15.61
N LEU A 61 -16.22 3.04 14.79
CA LEU A 61 -17.31 2.12 15.13
C LEU A 61 -16.94 1.20 16.31
N ALA A 62 -15.69 0.73 16.36
CA ALA A 62 -15.16 -0.07 17.46
C ALA A 62 -15.20 0.67 18.80
N THR A 63 -14.91 1.97 18.77
CA THR A 63 -14.78 2.82 19.97
C THR A 63 -16.07 3.54 20.33
N CYS A 64 -17.11 3.46 19.48
CA CYS A 64 -18.40 4.10 19.71
C CYS A 64 -19.17 3.44 20.86
N PHE A 65 -19.80 4.27 21.71
CA PHE A 65 -20.61 3.81 22.83
C PHE A 65 -21.99 3.28 22.44
N ASN A 66 -22.51 3.74 21.30
CA ASN A 66 -23.86 3.41 20.91
C ASN A 66 -23.89 2.00 20.26
N PRO A 67 -24.64 1.04 20.84
CA PRO A 67 -24.66 -0.34 20.38
C PRO A 67 -25.19 -0.50 18.94
N PHE A 68 -25.97 0.47 18.45
CA PHE A 68 -26.42 0.50 17.05
C PHE A 68 -25.23 0.64 16.09
N TRP A 69 -24.35 1.63 16.34
CA TRP A 69 -23.16 1.86 15.52
C TRP A 69 -22.12 0.75 15.71
N HIS A 70 -21.96 0.26 16.94
CA HIS A 70 -21.03 -0.84 17.21
C HIS A 70 -21.35 -2.12 16.43
N ARG A 71 -22.63 -2.39 16.16
CA ARG A 71 -23.07 -3.57 15.38
C ARG A 71 -22.51 -3.59 13.95
N TRP A 72 -22.17 -2.42 13.39
CA TRP A 72 -21.58 -2.30 12.06
C TRP A 72 -20.10 -2.68 12.03
N ASN A 73 -19.42 -2.71 13.19
CA ASN A 73 -18.09 -3.28 13.31
C ASN A 73 -18.16 -4.81 13.26
N ASN A 74 -18.36 -5.34 12.06
CA ASN A 74 -18.41 -6.76 11.79
C ASN A 74 -17.53 -7.09 10.58
N ILE A 75 -16.72 -8.13 10.72
CA ILE A 75 -15.81 -8.61 9.67
C ILE A 75 -16.53 -8.93 8.35
N LYS A 76 -17.81 -9.36 8.40
CA LYS A 76 -18.61 -9.61 7.19
C LYS A 76 -18.88 -8.32 6.43
N VAL A 77 -19.29 -7.27 7.14
CA VAL A 77 -19.57 -5.94 6.57
C VAL A 77 -18.29 -5.35 5.98
N ALA A 78 -17.17 -5.43 6.72
CA ALA A 78 -15.87 -4.98 6.24
C ALA A 78 -15.45 -5.69 4.94
N ARG A 79 -15.65 -7.02 4.85
CA ARG A 79 -15.35 -7.79 3.64
C ARG A 79 -16.20 -7.35 2.45
N TYR A 80 -17.52 -7.17 2.63
CA TYR A 80 -18.39 -6.69 1.57
C TYR A 80 -18.05 -5.27 1.12
N ALA A 81 -17.69 -4.37 2.05
CA ALA A 81 -17.25 -3.02 1.73
C ALA A 81 -15.96 -3.00 0.90
N VAL A 82 -14.98 -3.84 1.24
CA VAL A 82 -13.73 -3.98 0.46
C VAL A 82 -13.98 -4.55 -0.93
N ILE A 83 -14.82 -5.59 -1.05
CA ILE A 83 -15.16 -6.17 -2.37
C ILE A 83 -15.90 -5.13 -3.22
N GLY A 84 -16.90 -4.45 -2.65
CA GLY A 84 -17.66 -3.41 -3.33
C GLY A 84 -16.78 -2.27 -3.83
N THR A 85 -15.84 -1.80 -3.00
CA THR A 85 -14.91 -0.73 -3.41
C THR A 85 -13.97 -1.17 -4.53
N ILE A 86 -13.45 -2.39 -4.50
CA ILE A 86 -12.62 -2.91 -5.61
C ILE A 86 -13.41 -2.92 -6.92
N LEU A 87 -14.67 -3.35 -6.90
CA LEU A 87 -15.53 -3.35 -8.10
C LEU A 87 -15.78 -1.93 -8.61
N VAL A 88 -16.07 -0.98 -7.71
CA VAL A 88 -16.23 0.44 -8.07
C VAL A 88 -14.95 0.99 -8.70
N TRP A 89 -13.78 0.69 -8.14
CA TRP A 89 -12.51 1.17 -8.67
C TRP A 89 -12.09 0.50 -9.98
N LEU A 90 -12.48 -0.76 -10.21
CA LEU A 90 -12.33 -1.42 -11.51
C LEU A 90 -13.12 -0.71 -12.59
N LEU A 91 -14.40 -0.39 -12.32
CA LEU A 91 -15.25 0.34 -13.26
C LEU A 91 -14.75 1.77 -13.49
N HIS A 92 -14.34 2.46 -12.42
CA HIS A 92 -13.77 3.81 -12.47
C HIS A 92 -12.45 3.89 -13.26
N GLY A 93 -11.67 2.80 -13.30
CA GLY A 93 -10.42 2.73 -14.07
C GLY A 93 -10.61 2.54 -15.57
N ILE A 94 -11.79 2.11 -16.05
CA ILE A 94 -12.04 1.83 -17.48
C ILE A 94 -11.72 3.02 -18.40
N PRO A 95 -12.12 4.27 -18.10
CA PRO A 95 -11.75 5.44 -18.91
C PRO A 95 -10.24 5.60 -19.11
N SER A 96 -9.42 5.21 -18.13
CA SER A 96 -7.96 5.26 -18.25
C SER A 96 -7.42 4.27 -19.30
N LEU A 97 -8.09 3.15 -19.53
CA LEU A 97 -7.74 2.24 -20.63
C LEU A 97 -8.12 2.79 -22.01
N LEU A 98 -9.11 3.68 -22.08
CA LEU A 98 -9.59 4.26 -23.34
C LEU A 98 -8.79 5.49 -23.76
N TYR A 99 -8.51 6.40 -22.82
CA TYR A 99 -7.99 7.74 -23.12
C TYR A 99 -6.47 7.91 -22.96
N PHE A 100 -5.75 6.93 -22.40
CA PHE A 100 -4.28 6.93 -22.45
C PHE A 100 -3.81 6.31 -23.75
N ASN A 101 -2.90 6.99 -24.45
CA ASN A 101 -2.31 6.46 -25.68
C ASN A 101 -0.85 6.90 -25.83
N VAL A 102 -0.13 6.19 -26.69
CA VAL A 102 1.22 6.59 -27.10
C VAL A 102 1.08 7.64 -28.19
N THR A 103 1.68 8.81 -27.96
CA THR A 103 1.70 9.94 -28.88
C THR A 103 3.13 10.23 -29.28
N VAL A 104 3.37 10.53 -30.56
CA VAL A 104 4.69 10.90 -31.07
C VAL A 104 4.77 12.42 -31.12
N SER A 105 5.82 12.98 -30.51
CA SER A 105 6.07 14.42 -30.59
C SER A 105 6.35 14.81 -32.04
N SER A 106 5.61 15.79 -32.56
CA SER A 106 5.75 16.28 -33.93
C SER A 106 6.99 17.17 -34.13
N SER A 107 7.79 17.39 -33.08
CA SER A 107 9.10 18.04 -33.17
C SER A 107 10.16 17.01 -33.57
N ASN A 108 11.19 17.42 -34.33
CA ASN A 108 12.27 16.65 -35.01
C ASN A 108 13.01 15.52 -34.24
N THR A 109 12.56 15.13 -33.04
CA THR A 109 13.17 14.14 -32.16
C THR A 109 12.53 12.75 -32.24
N ASN A 110 11.39 12.55 -32.92
CA ASN A 110 10.66 11.26 -32.99
C ASN A 110 10.45 10.60 -31.61
N LEU A 111 10.38 11.38 -30.54
CA LEU A 111 10.17 10.88 -29.19
C LEU A 111 8.69 10.52 -28.99
N SER A 112 8.44 9.29 -28.54
CA SER A 112 7.11 8.84 -28.14
C SER A 112 6.90 9.02 -26.64
N PHE A 113 5.68 9.40 -26.26
CA PHE A 113 5.27 9.58 -24.87
C PHE A 113 3.89 8.97 -24.63
N CYS A 114 3.70 8.32 -23.48
CA CYS A 114 2.40 7.82 -23.04
C CYS A 114 1.65 8.92 -22.29
N LEU A 115 0.64 9.51 -22.92
CA LEU A 115 -0.09 10.68 -22.41
C LEU A 115 -1.60 10.50 -22.60
N MET A 116 -2.36 11.29 -21.85
CA MET A 116 -3.81 11.37 -22.01
C MET A 116 -4.15 12.14 -23.29
N THR A 117 -4.99 11.58 -24.16
CA THR A 117 -5.29 12.19 -25.47
C THR A 117 -6.46 13.19 -25.42
N ASN A 118 -7.37 13.01 -24.46
CA ASN A 118 -8.59 13.81 -24.37
C ASN A 118 -8.48 14.90 -23.29
N ARG A 119 -8.69 16.17 -23.67
CA ARG A 119 -8.60 17.33 -22.76
C ARG A 119 -9.63 17.32 -21.64
N VAL A 120 -10.86 16.88 -21.91
CA VAL A 120 -11.92 16.77 -20.89
C VAL A 120 -11.53 15.71 -19.87
N PHE A 121 -11.00 14.58 -20.34
CA PHE A 121 -10.52 13.54 -19.45
C PHE A 121 -9.29 13.99 -18.63
N GLN A 122 -8.38 14.77 -19.21
CA GLN A 122 -7.28 15.42 -18.48
C GLN A 122 -7.77 16.30 -17.34
N GLN A 123 -8.76 17.17 -17.58
CA GLN A 123 -9.36 18.00 -16.53
C GLN A 123 -10.01 17.14 -15.45
N TYR A 124 -10.75 16.09 -15.82
CA TYR A 124 -11.34 15.15 -14.89
C TYR A 124 -10.26 14.45 -14.03
N PHE A 125 -9.17 14.00 -14.65
CA PHE A 125 -8.11 13.30 -13.94
C PHE A 125 -7.39 14.19 -12.95
N THR A 126 -7.14 15.46 -13.30
CA THR A 126 -6.52 16.43 -12.39
C THR A 126 -7.45 16.83 -11.26
N TYR A 127 -8.66 17.33 -11.56
CA TYR A 127 -9.55 17.90 -10.53
C TYR A 127 -10.44 16.85 -9.86
N GLY A 128 -11.02 15.94 -10.63
CA GLY A 128 -11.88 14.89 -10.08
C GLY A 128 -11.09 13.80 -9.38
N TYR A 129 -10.12 13.21 -10.08
CA TYR A 129 -9.36 12.10 -9.53
C TYR A 129 -8.26 12.54 -8.56
N ALA A 130 -7.28 13.35 -9.00
CA ALA A 130 -6.13 13.69 -8.17
C ALA A 130 -6.50 14.63 -7.01
N PHE A 131 -7.30 15.68 -7.27
CA PHE A 131 -7.66 16.65 -6.23
C PHE A 131 -8.76 16.15 -5.29
N ILE A 132 -9.89 15.65 -5.82
CA ILE A 132 -11.03 15.22 -4.98
C ILE A 132 -10.82 13.81 -4.44
N LEU A 133 -10.72 12.79 -5.30
CA LEU A 133 -10.74 11.38 -4.88
C LEU A 133 -9.45 10.94 -4.16
N MET A 134 -8.30 11.48 -4.55
CA MET A 134 -7.02 11.15 -3.93
C MET A 134 -6.62 12.14 -2.83
N GLY A 135 -7.04 13.40 -2.94
CA GLY A 135 -6.71 14.46 -1.98
C GLY A 135 -7.79 14.67 -0.93
N ILE A 136 -8.76 15.53 -1.23
CA ILE A 136 -9.69 16.08 -0.23
C ILE A 136 -10.56 15.01 0.41
N LEU A 137 -11.23 14.18 -0.39
CA LEU A 137 -12.21 13.21 0.10
C LEU A 137 -11.62 12.24 1.14
N PRO A 138 -10.52 11.51 0.86
CA PRO A 138 -9.94 10.60 1.83
C PRO A 138 -9.37 11.33 3.03
N LEU A 139 -8.77 12.53 2.85
CA LEU A 139 -8.25 13.32 3.97
C LEU A 139 -9.36 13.74 4.94
N VAL A 140 -10.47 14.28 4.43
CA VAL A 140 -11.61 14.69 5.26
C VAL A 140 -12.18 13.50 6.03
N ILE A 141 -12.38 12.37 5.36
CA ILE A 141 -12.90 11.14 6.01
C ILE A 141 -11.94 10.65 7.09
N MET A 142 -10.65 10.54 6.78
CA MET A 142 -9.63 10.07 7.72
C MET A 142 -9.49 11.00 8.94
N VAL A 143 -9.49 12.31 8.73
CA VAL A 143 -9.38 13.30 9.82
C VAL A 143 -10.63 13.29 10.68
N LEU A 144 -11.82 13.28 10.07
CA LEU A 144 -13.09 13.26 10.79
C LEU A 144 -13.21 12.01 11.67
N PHE A 145 -13.18 10.82 11.06
CA PHE A 145 -13.37 9.58 11.80
C PHE A 145 -12.17 9.24 12.70
N GLY A 146 -10.95 9.61 12.30
CA GLY A 146 -9.78 9.49 13.16
C GLY A 146 -9.90 10.33 14.43
N SER A 147 -10.32 11.59 14.30
CA SER A 147 -10.52 12.49 15.44
C SER A 147 -11.66 12.03 16.36
N LEU A 148 -12.77 11.57 15.78
CA LEU A 148 -13.88 11.00 16.55
C LEU A 148 -13.46 9.72 17.29
N ALA A 149 -12.71 8.82 16.64
CA ALA A 149 -12.17 7.63 17.29
C ALA A 149 -11.22 7.98 18.45
N TYR A 150 -10.36 9.00 18.27
CA TYR A 150 -9.48 9.48 19.33
C TYR A 150 -10.27 10.01 20.53
N TYR A 151 -11.28 10.83 20.28
CA TYR A 151 -12.16 11.36 21.32
C TYR A 151 -12.85 10.24 22.10
N ASN A 152 -13.39 9.25 21.40
CA ASN A 152 -14.04 8.10 22.02
C ASN A 152 -13.06 7.28 22.88
N VAL A 153 -11.84 7.01 22.40
CA VAL A 153 -10.83 6.26 23.16
C VAL A 153 -10.40 6.99 24.43
N ARG A 154 -10.30 8.32 24.39
CA ARG A 154 -9.98 9.13 25.59
C ARG A 154 -11.08 9.01 26.65
N ASN A 155 -12.35 8.97 26.20
CA ASN A 155 -13.51 8.85 27.07
C ASN A 155 -13.83 7.41 27.49
N LEU A 156 -13.30 6.40 26.77
CA LEU A 156 -13.39 4.98 27.11
C LEU A 156 -12.77 4.65 28.48
N ALA A 157 -12.04 5.59 29.07
CA ALA A 157 -11.34 5.38 30.32
C ALA A 157 -12.25 5.06 31.52
N TYR A 158 -13.52 5.47 31.43
CA TYR A 158 -14.52 5.40 32.48
C TYR A 158 -15.45 4.16 32.39
N GLN A 159 -15.18 3.19 31.51
CA GLN A 159 -16.09 2.06 31.27
C GLN A 159 -15.55 0.68 31.68
N THR A 160 -16.50 -0.24 31.93
CA THR A 160 -16.36 -1.66 32.26
C THR A 160 -15.98 -2.53 31.05
N VAL A 161 -15.20 -2.01 30.11
CA VAL A 161 -14.64 -2.82 29.02
C VAL A 161 -13.47 -3.63 29.58
N PRO A 162 -13.36 -4.95 29.29
CA PRO A 162 -12.23 -5.75 29.75
C PRO A 162 -10.89 -5.10 29.35
N LEU A 163 -10.00 -4.97 30.33
CA LEU A 163 -8.73 -4.22 30.21
C LEU A 163 -7.90 -4.61 28.97
N VAL A 164 -7.90 -5.90 28.63
CA VAL A 164 -7.16 -6.43 27.47
C VAL A 164 -7.69 -5.90 26.15
N ARG A 165 -9.02 -5.82 25.99
CA ARG A 165 -9.64 -5.33 24.74
C ARG A 165 -9.46 -3.83 24.59
N ARG A 166 -9.60 -3.11 25.70
CA ARG A 166 -9.36 -1.66 25.75
C ARG A 166 -7.94 -1.27 25.34
N GLU A 167 -6.92 -1.98 25.82
CA GLU A 167 -5.53 -1.68 25.46
C GLU A 167 -5.25 -1.97 23.97
N LEU A 168 -5.88 -3.01 23.42
CA LEU A 168 -5.81 -3.34 22.00
C LEU A 168 -6.42 -2.25 21.12
N ASP A 169 -7.64 -1.79 21.44
CA ASP A 169 -8.33 -0.75 20.68
C ASP A 169 -7.58 0.60 20.75
N LYS A 170 -7.03 0.93 21.93
CA LYS A 170 -6.17 2.11 22.12
C LYS A 170 -4.90 2.04 21.29
N GLN A 171 -4.26 0.88 21.26
CA GLN A 171 -3.04 0.65 20.48
C GLN A 171 -3.32 0.74 18.97
N LEU A 172 -4.43 0.17 18.49
CA LEU A 172 -4.86 0.25 17.09
C LEU A 172 -5.23 1.68 16.70
N THR A 173 -6.01 2.38 17.52
CA THR A 173 -6.38 3.78 17.29
C THR A 173 -5.13 4.66 17.23
N LYS A 174 -4.14 4.45 18.10
CA LYS A 174 -2.86 5.18 18.05
C LYS A 174 -2.11 4.93 16.74
N MET A 175 -2.07 3.68 16.24
CA MET A 175 -1.44 3.37 14.95
C MET A 175 -2.13 4.09 13.81
N VAL A 176 -3.46 4.01 13.74
CA VAL A 176 -4.24 4.64 12.68
C VAL A 176 -4.08 6.17 12.73
N LEU A 177 -4.10 6.80 13.90
CA LEU A 177 -3.89 8.25 14.04
C LEU A 177 -2.51 8.71 13.56
N VAL A 178 -1.44 8.00 13.95
CA VAL A 178 -0.09 8.30 13.45
C VAL A 178 -0.04 8.21 11.93
N GLN A 179 -0.72 7.22 11.36
CA GLN A 179 -0.81 7.08 9.92
C GLN A 179 -1.63 8.20 9.27
N VAL A 180 -2.74 8.65 9.86
CA VAL A 180 -3.51 9.80 9.36
C VAL A 180 -2.67 11.09 9.35
N ILE A 181 -1.94 11.36 10.43
CA ILE A 181 -1.05 12.53 10.51
C ILE A 181 0.00 12.46 9.40
N PHE A 182 0.63 11.30 9.25
CA PHE A 182 1.63 11.09 8.20
C PHE A 182 1.03 11.26 6.79
N ASN A 183 -0.20 10.78 6.55
CA ASN A 183 -0.90 10.93 5.28
C ASN A 183 -1.16 12.39 4.91
N ILE A 184 -1.47 13.25 5.89
CA ILE A 184 -1.67 14.69 5.66
C ILE A 184 -0.40 15.31 5.07
N PHE A 185 0.77 15.02 5.67
CA PHE A 185 2.05 15.57 5.22
C PHE A 185 2.50 15.03 3.87
N VAL A 186 2.08 13.83 3.46
CA VAL A 186 2.47 13.23 2.18
C VAL A 186 1.49 13.54 1.05
N LEU A 187 0.18 13.53 1.32
CA LEU A 187 -0.84 13.76 0.29
C LEU A 187 -0.93 15.23 -0.13
N ILE A 188 -0.81 16.18 0.82
CA ILE A 188 -0.95 17.61 0.50
C ILE A 188 0.11 18.07 -0.53
N PRO A 189 1.43 17.83 -0.31
CA PRO A 189 2.44 18.25 -1.29
C PRO A 189 2.25 17.60 -2.66
N PHE A 190 1.84 16.34 -2.69
CA PHE A 190 1.54 15.62 -3.93
C PHE A 190 0.41 16.28 -4.72
N VAL A 191 -0.71 16.56 -4.06
CA VAL A 191 -1.88 17.17 -4.71
C VAL A 191 -1.56 18.58 -5.20
N ILE A 192 -0.82 19.37 -4.42
CA ILE A 192 -0.37 20.70 -4.82
C ILE A 192 0.54 20.61 -6.05
N ALA A 193 1.53 19.71 -6.03
CA ALA A 193 2.45 19.53 -7.16
C ALA A 193 1.70 19.11 -8.44
N ALA A 194 0.70 18.23 -8.34
CA ALA A 194 -0.13 17.81 -9.46
C ALA A 194 -0.95 18.98 -10.04
N LEU A 195 -1.53 19.84 -9.19
CA LEU A 195 -2.26 21.03 -9.63
C LEU A 195 -1.33 22.05 -10.29
N VAL A 196 -0.17 22.30 -9.71
CA VAL A 196 0.82 23.25 -10.25
C VAL A 196 1.31 22.77 -11.62
N ALA A 197 1.65 21.49 -11.75
CA ALA A 197 2.09 20.90 -13.02
C ALA A 197 1.03 20.94 -14.13
N PHE A 198 -0.26 20.94 -13.78
CA PHE A 198 -1.34 21.04 -14.75
C PHE A 198 -1.64 22.49 -15.19
N ASN A 199 -1.54 23.45 -14.27
CA ASN A 199 -1.95 24.84 -14.54
C ASN A 199 -0.81 25.73 -15.05
N LEU A 200 0.45 25.35 -14.81
CA LEU A 200 1.61 26.12 -15.25
C LEU A 200 2.30 25.45 -16.44
N PRO A 201 2.93 26.24 -17.34
CA PRO A 201 3.72 25.68 -18.43
C PRO A 201 4.88 24.85 -17.88
N ALA A 202 5.19 23.74 -18.56
CA ALA A 202 6.26 22.84 -18.17
C ALA A 202 7.60 23.59 -18.09
N ASN A 203 8.24 23.49 -16.92
CA ASN A 203 9.57 24.03 -16.64
C ASN A 203 10.33 22.92 -15.90
N ASP A 204 11.64 22.79 -16.14
CA ASP A 204 12.50 21.80 -15.48
C ASP A 204 12.34 21.80 -13.96
N ARG A 205 12.14 22.97 -13.35
CA ARG A 205 11.88 23.11 -11.90
C ARG A 205 10.55 22.47 -11.48
N ILE A 206 9.50 22.67 -12.27
CA ILE A 206 8.17 22.11 -11.98
C ILE A 206 8.19 20.60 -12.16
N SER A 207 8.81 20.10 -13.23
CA SER A 207 9.01 18.67 -13.47
C SER A 207 9.79 18.02 -12.34
N PHE A 208 10.86 18.67 -11.85
CA PHE A 208 11.65 18.17 -10.71
C PHE A 208 10.81 18.10 -9.43
N ILE A 209 10.06 19.15 -9.09
CA ILE A 209 9.16 19.17 -7.93
C ILE A 209 8.10 18.07 -8.04
N GLN A 210 7.55 17.85 -9.24
CA GLN A 210 6.56 16.81 -9.48
C GLN A 210 7.14 15.41 -9.25
N ILE A 211 8.35 15.13 -9.75
CA ILE A 211 9.03 13.84 -9.54
C ILE A 211 9.27 13.61 -8.04
N LEU A 212 9.84 14.59 -7.34
CA LEU A 212 10.05 14.50 -5.89
C LEU A 212 8.73 14.27 -5.13
N ALA A 213 7.66 14.96 -5.51
CA ALA A 213 6.36 14.80 -4.88
C ALA A 213 5.78 13.39 -5.10
N VAL A 214 5.95 12.81 -6.28
CA VAL A 214 5.54 11.43 -6.56
C VAL A 214 6.37 10.43 -5.76
N ASP A 215 7.68 10.65 -5.62
CA ASP A 215 8.54 9.76 -4.84
C ASP A 215 8.23 9.81 -3.33
N ILE A 216 7.98 11.01 -2.79
CA ILE A 216 7.47 11.19 -1.42
C ILE A 216 6.10 10.50 -1.27
N HIS A 217 5.23 10.61 -2.27
CA HIS A 217 3.95 9.92 -2.28
C HIS A 217 4.09 8.39 -2.32
N ASN A 218 5.08 7.85 -3.04
CA ASN A 218 5.36 6.42 -3.00
C ASN A 218 5.75 5.94 -1.59
N PHE A 219 6.47 6.77 -0.82
CA PHE A 219 6.82 6.44 0.57
C PHE A 219 5.58 6.24 1.46
N TYR A 220 4.44 6.86 1.14
CA TYR A 220 3.18 6.61 1.85
C TYR A 220 2.75 5.15 1.83
N PHE A 221 2.94 4.44 0.73
CA PHE A 221 2.54 3.05 0.65
C PHE A 221 3.43 2.10 1.46
N ALA A 222 4.70 2.50 1.68
CA ALA A 222 5.65 1.75 2.50
C ALA A 222 5.51 2.06 4.00
N SER A 223 5.04 3.26 4.33
CA SER A 223 4.89 3.77 5.70
C SER A 223 4.17 2.84 6.69
N PRO A 224 3.08 2.11 6.35
CA PRO A 224 2.31 1.36 7.35
C PRO A 224 3.14 0.23 7.97
N PHE A 225 4.06 -0.36 7.20
CA PHE A 225 4.98 -1.36 7.72
C PHE A 225 5.88 -0.79 8.82
N TYR A 226 6.53 0.35 8.55
CA TYR A 226 7.42 1.01 9.50
C TYR A 226 6.66 1.53 10.72
N ILE A 227 5.51 2.18 10.51
CA ILE A 227 4.66 2.68 11.59
C ILE A 227 4.22 1.54 12.50
N TYR A 228 3.79 0.39 11.94
CA TYR A 228 3.33 -0.73 12.75
C TYR A 228 4.46 -1.36 13.56
N ILE A 229 5.68 -1.44 13.02
CA ILE A 229 6.86 -1.89 13.79
C ILE A 229 7.18 -0.91 14.93
N CYS A 230 7.20 0.41 14.67
CA CYS A 230 7.57 1.40 15.68
C CYS A 230 6.52 1.51 16.80
N VAL A 231 5.24 1.55 16.46
CA VAL A 231 4.15 1.85 17.40
C VAL A 231 3.68 0.61 18.16
N SER A 232 3.70 -0.57 17.54
CA SER A 232 3.08 -1.77 18.10
C SER A 232 4.08 -2.71 18.75
N LYS A 233 4.05 -2.82 20.09
CA LYS A 233 4.83 -3.85 20.83
C LYS A 233 4.42 -5.26 20.41
N ARG A 234 3.10 -5.49 20.28
CA ARG A 234 2.53 -6.78 19.88
C ARG A 234 2.94 -7.18 18.45
N PHE A 235 2.91 -6.24 17.50
CA PHE A 235 3.36 -6.53 16.12
C PHE A 235 4.83 -6.90 16.11
N ARG A 236 5.69 -6.19 16.85
CA ARG A 236 7.11 -6.52 16.98
C ARG A 236 7.33 -7.93 17.54
N GLN A 237 6.62 -8.29 18.60
CA GLN A 237 6.73 -9.62 19.20
C GLN A 237 6.30 -10.73 18.23
N GLN A 238 5.18 -10.55 17.53
CA GLN A 238 4.73 -11.51 16.52
C GLN A 238 5.69 -11.58 15.32
N PHE A 239 6.21 -10.44 14.88
CA PHE A 239 7.19 -10.38 13.80
C PHE A 239 8.47 -11.12 14.17
N ILE A 240 9.02 -10.86 15.36
CA ILE A 240 10.18 -11.58 15.90
C ILE A 240 9.87 -13.07 16.03
N TYR A 241 8.71 -13.45 16.55
CA TYR A 241 8.31 -14.85 16.67
C TYR A 241 8.28 -15.57 15.33
N VAL A 242 7.63 -14.98 14.30
CA VAL A 242 7.57 -15.57 12.96
C VAL A 242 8.96 -15.66 12.35
N PHE A 243 9.78 -14.61 12.48
CA PHE A 243 11.14 -14.59 11.94
C PHE A 243 12.04 -15.63 12.63
N CYS A 244 12.03 -15.68 13.96
CA CYS A 244 12.76 -16.67 14.74
C CYS A 244 12.27 -18.10 14.46
N ASN A 245 10.96 -18.33 14.31
CA ASN A 245 10.42 -19.66 14.02
C ASN A 245 10.73 -20.11 12.58
N ILE A 246 10.71 -19.22 11.59
CA ILE A 246 11.16 -19.51 10.21
C ILE A 246 12.67 -19.82 10.21
N HIS A 247 13.46 -19.04 10.94
CA HIS A 247 14.90 -19.29 11.05
C HIS A 247 15.19 -20.62 11.75
N PHE A 248 14.49 -20.93 12.84
CA PHE A 248 14.64 -22.17 13.60
C PHE A 248 14.16 -23.40 12.83
N SER A 249 13.06 -23.30 12.09
CA SER A 249 12.56 -24.39 11.24
C SER A 249 13.48 -24.66 10.05
N ARG A 250 14.06 -23.63 9.42
CA ARG A 250 15.10 -23.78 8.40
C ARG A 250 16.37 -24.42 8.97
N PHE A 251 16.82 -24.00 10.16
CA PHE A 251 17.98 -24.59 10.83
C PHE A 251 17.75 -26.09 11.17
N LYS A 252 16.55 -26.45 11.61
CA LYS A 252 16.17 -27.84 11.91
C LYS A 252 16.10 -28.72 10.65
N GLN A 253 15.68 -28.17 9.51
CA GLN A 253 15.73 -28.87 8.22
C GLN A 253 17.16 -29.09 7.71
N VAL A 254 18.03 -28.07 7.82
CA VAL A 254 19.45 -28.20 7.45
C VAL A 254 20.15 -29.24 8.31
N ASN A 255 19.92 -29.24 9.63
CA ASN A 255 20.51 -30.26 10.52
C ASN A 255 19.98 -31.68 10.25
N LYS A 256 18.71 -31.83 9.88
CA LYS A 256 18.12 -33.13 9.53
C LYS A 256 18.67 -33.67 8.20
N ASN A 257 19.02 -32.80 7.25
CA ASN A 257 19.66 -33.19 5.99
C ASN A 257 21.15 -33.52 6.19
N ASN A 258 21.87 -32.78 7.04
CA ASN A 258 23.26 -33.12 7.39
C ASN A 258 23.38 -34.47 8.10
N ASN A 259 22.43 -34.80 8.99
CA ASN A 259 22.40 -36.08 9.70
C ASN A 259 21.96 -37.28 8.84
N ARG A 260 21.54 -37.07 7.57
CA ARG A 260 21.28 -38.15 6.61
C ARG A 260 22.49 -38.47 5.71
N ILE A 261 23.54 -37.65 5.74
CA ILE A 261 24.74 -37.80 4.88
C ILE A 261 25.86 -38.58 5.58
N GLN A 262 25.69 -39.00 6.84
CA GLN A 262 26.54 -40.00 7.50
C GLN A 262 25.67 -41.07 8.16
N PRO A 263 25.99 -42.38 8.07
CA PRO A 263 27.33 -42.97 7.94
C PRO A 263 27.50 -43.99 6.78
N GLN A 264 28.69 -44.03 6.16
CA GLN A 264 29.22 -45.30 5.64
C GLN A 264 30.33 -45.77 6.60
N PRO A 265 30.21 -46.93 7.24
CA PRO A 265 31.32 -47.54 7.94
C PRO A 265 32.33 -48.08 6.92
N ILE A 266 33.58 -47.66 7.12
CA ILE A 266 34.79 -48.16 6.47
C ILE A 266 34.91 -49.66 6.78
N ASN A 267 34.90 -50.50 5.75
CA ASN A 267 35.14 -51.93 5.86
C ASN A 267 36.60 -52.19 6.25
N THR A 268 36.86 -52.40 7.53
CA THR A 268 38.08 -53.06 8.02
C THR A 268 37.84 -54.56 8.21
N SER A 269 38.36 -55.31 7.24
CA SER A 269 39.14 -56.55 7.38
C SER A 269 38.63 -57.73 8.23
N SER A 270 38.75 -58.90 7.57
CA SER A 270 39.42 -60.12 8.04
C SER A 270 38.65 -61.22 8.81
N ILE A 271 38.60 -62.40 8.14
CA ILE A 271 39.14 -63.69 8.61
C ILE A 271 38.25 -64.58 9.51
N ASN A 272 38.01 -65.79 8.96
CA ASN A 272 37.74 -67.10 9.58
C ASN A 272 36.51 -67.30 10.49
N HIS A 273 35.61 -68.20 10.09
CA HIS A 273 35.69 -69.58 10.59
C HIS A 273 34.78 -70.55 9.81
N ILE A 274 35.42 -71.61 9.35
CA ILE A 274 34.84 -72.91 8.98
C ILE A 274 34.58 -73.66 10.29
N SER A 275 33.38 -74.24 10.46
CA SER A 275 33.20 -75.57 11.07
C SER A 275 31.73 -76.03 11.05
N LYS A 276 31.52 -77.12 10.30
CA LYS A 276 30.59 -78.24 10.45
C LYS A 276 29.10 -77.97 10.70
#